data_AF-A0A9Q0UD00-F1
#
_entry.id   AF-A0A9Q0UD00-F1
#
_cell.length_a   1.000
_cell.length_b   1.000
_cell.length_c   1.000
_cell.angle_alpha   90.00
_cell.angle_beta   90.00
_cell.angle_gamma   90.00
#
_symmetry.space_group_name_H-M   'P 1'
#
loop_
_entity.id
_entity.type
_entity.pdbx_description
1 polymer ?
#
loop_
_entity_poly.entity_id
_entity_poly.type
_entity_poly.pdbx_seq_one_letter_code
_entity_poly.pdbx_strand_id
1 'polypeptide(L)'
;MKFDCCLRWKLWKKKKALRMSIAEKEKLDQDIHLLTATIQEKDKLVQESTDALVKEKDTLELAFRELGNLRAQTTQQCLLISQNSEKSEIIIHDLLKALDKNKLCEEEISKLQEKIQLVTENLRETAEEKSMLLAVSQEKQSVVEAREREHRELLDSIVVLVNGLSRSVTDFESRATKEIKRSSLRLENLSSQSGSLIQNAGILKRMGFLYKQKLESRCSDLQKAEAEVDLLGDEVENLLSLLEKIYIALDHYSPILKHYPGITEILKLVKRELNGESMKPV
;
A
#
# COMPACT_ATOMS: atom_id res chain seq x y z
N MET A 1 123.94 34.69 -161.17
CA MET A 1 123.11 33.45 -161.16
C MET A 1 123.27 32.76 -159.80
N LYS A 2 122.16 32.35 -159.15
CA LYS A 2 122.00 31.86 -157.74
C LYS A 2 122.27 32.95 -156.68
N PHE A 3 121.30 33.71 -156.18
CA PHE A 3 120.55 33.33 -154.96
C PHE A 3 119.30 34.23 -154.72
N ASP A 4 118.74 34.84 -155.77
CA ASP A 4 117.46 35.57 -155.76
C ASP A 4 116.24 34.68 -155.39
N CYS A 5 116.44 33.36 -155.35
CA CYS A 5 115.44 32.37 -154.91
C CYS A 5 115.37 32.21 -153.36
N CYS A 6 116.39 32.65 -152.61
CA CYS A 6 116.42 32.45 -151.14
C CYS A 6 115.70 33.55 -150.34
N LEU A 7 115.64 34.79 -150.86
CA LEU A 7 114.88 35.85 -150.19
C LEU A 7 113.37 35.61 -150.21
N ARG A 8 112.85 35.07 -151.32
CA ARG A 8 111.40 34.82 -151.51
C ARG A 8 110.88 33.70 -150.57
N TRP A 9 111.69 32.67 -150.31
CA TRP A 9 111.35 31.60 -149.36
C TRP A 9 111.35 32.07 -147.90
N LYS A 10 112.32 32.93 -147.52
CA LYS A 10 112.36 33.56 -146.18
C LYS A 10 111.13 34.44 -145.92
N LEU A 11 110.67 35.20 -146.90
CA LEU A 11 109.49 36.06 -146.78
C LEU A 11 108.18 35.25 -146.64
N TRP A 12 108.02 34.16 -147.39
CA TRP A 12 106.85 33.29 -147.27
C TRP A 12 106.78 32.60 -145.89
N LYS A 13 107.92 32.12 -145.37
CA LYS A 13 108.01 31.52 -144.03
C LYS A 13 107.61 32.50 -142.92
N LYS A 14 108.08 33.76 -143.02
CA LYS A 14 107.75 34.82 -142.05
C LYS A 14 106.26 35.20 -142.08
N LYS A 15 105.65 35.27 -143.28
CA LYS A 15 104.21 35.56 -143.43
C LYS A 15 103.31 34.46 -142.86
N LYS A 16 103.70 33.19 -143.03
CA LYS A 16 102.96 32.05 -142.47
C LYS A 16 103.06 31.99 -140.93
N ALA A 17 104.24 32.30 -140.37
CA ALA A 17 104.42 32.45 -138.93
C ALA A 17 103.57 33.59 -138.34
N LEU A 18 103.48 34.73 -139.04
CA LEU A 18 102.66 35.86 -138.62
C LEU A 18 101.16 35.52 -138.59
N ARG A 19 100.66 34.75 -139.57
CA ARG A 19 99.25 34.31 -139.56
C ARG A 19 98.93 33.35 -138.42
N MET A 20 99.83 32.42 -138.10
CA MET A 20 99.64 31.53 -136.95
C MET A 20 99.66 32.31 -135.62
N SER A 21 100.56 33.27 -135.49
CA SER A 21 100.66 34.12 -134.29
C SER A 21 99.43 35.02 -134.09
N ILE A 22 98.81 35.52 -135.17
CA ILE A 22 97.56 36.29 -135.07
C ILE A 22 96.40 35.38 -134.64
N ALA A 23 96.28 34.18 -135.22
CA ALA A 23 95.24 33.23 -134.84
C ALA A 23 95.38 32.73 -133.38
N GLU A 24 96.62 32.54 -132.90
CA GLU A 24 96.89 32.25 -131.48
C GLU A 24 96.52 33.43 -130.58
N LYS A 25 96.80 34.67 -131.02
CA LYS A 25 96.46 35.86 -130.25
C LYS A 25 94.94 36.09 -130.16
N GLU A 26 94.20 35.86 -131.24
CA GLU A 26 92.74 35.92 -131.25
C GLU A 26 92.11 34.82 -130.37
N LYS A 27 92.69 33.61 -130.39
CA LYS A 27 92.28 32.53 -129.49
C LYS A 27 92.54 32.88 -128.02
N LEU A 28 93.71 33.44 -127.72
CA LEU A 28 94.06 33.92 -126.38
C LEU A 28 93.13 35.04 -125.90
N ASP A 29 92.74 35.97 -126.77
CA ASP A 29 91.79 37.04 -126.42
C ASP A 29 90.40 36.46 -126.10
N GLN A 30 89.94 35.47 -126.87
CA GLN A 30 88.69 34.76 -126.55
C GLN A 30 88.78 33.98 -125.23
N ASP A 31 89.90 33.30 -124.98
CA ASP A 31 90.14 32.57 -123.74
C ASP A 31 90.20 33.53 -122.54
N ILE A 32 90.82 34.71 -122.68
CA ILE A 32 90.82 35.76 -121.64
C ILE A 32 89.41 36.30 -121.40
N HIS A 33 88.61 36.52 -122.45
CA HIS A 33 87.23 36.97 -122.30
C HIS A 33 86.36 35.93 -121.59
N LEU A 34 86.49 34.65 -121.95
CA LEU A 34 85.82 33.54 -121.27
C LEU A 34 86.26 33.44 -119.81
N LEU A 35 87.57 33.48 -119.54
CA LEU A 35 88.10 33.44 -118.17
C LEU A 35 87.59 34.62 -117.33
N THR A 36 87.53 35.83 -117.91
CA THR A 36 87.03 37.02 -117.20
C THR A 36 85.55 36.88 -116.86
N ALA A 37 84.73 36.38 -117.79
CA ALA A 37 83.33 36.09 -117.53
C ALA A 37 83.17 35.01 -116.45
N THR A 38 83.98 33.95 -116.50
CA THR A 38 83.95 32.86 -115.52
C THR A 38 84.39 33.35 -114.13
N ILE A 39 85.36 34.28 -114.06
CA ILE A 39 85.82 34.89 -112.79
C ILE A 39 84.72 35.78 -112.21
N GLN A 40 84.06 36.63 -113.01
CA GLN A 40 82.95 37.45 -112.53
C GLN A 40 81.76 36.61 -112.05
N GLU A 41 81.45 35.52 -112.74
CA GLU A 41 80.41 34.59 -112.31
C GLU A 41 80.80 33.86 -111.01
N LYS A 42 82.06 33.47 -110.85
CA LYS A 42 82.56 32.89 -109.59
C LYS A 42 82.58 33.90 -108.45
N ASP A 43 82.98 35.15 -108.68
CA ASP A 43 82.94 36.21 -107.66
C ASP A 43 81.50 36.50 -107.23
N LYS A 44 80.55 36.50 -108.18
CA LYS A 44 79.12 36.62 -107.87
C LYS A 44 78.62 35.44 -107.03
N LEU A 45 78.97 34.21 -107.39
CA LEU A 45 78.64 33.00 -106.62
C LEU A 45 79.29 33.01 -105.22
N VAL A 46 80.52 33.51 -105.11
CA VAL A 46 81.20 33.67 -103.80
C VAL A 46 80.46 34.69 -102.96
N GLN A 47 80.08 35.85 -103.51
CA GLN A 47 79.35 36.88 -102.77
C GLN A 47 77.97 36.39 -102.32
N GLU A 48 77.23 35.72 -103.20
CA GLU A 48 75.92 35.10 -102.88
C GLU A 48 76.07 34.02 -101.80
N SER A 49 77.14 33.22 -101.86
CA SER A 49 77.46 32.20 -100.85
C SER A 49 77.85 32.83 -99.50
N THR A 50 78.65 33.89 -99.49
CA THR A 50 79.00 34.59 -98.25
C THR A 50 77.80 35.29 -97.62
N ASP A 51 76.93 35.91 -98.42
CA ASP A 51 75.72 36.57 -97.93
C ASP A 51 74.70 35.54 -97.39
N ALA A 52 74.59 34.38 -98.03
CA ALA A 52 73.80 33.25 -97.53
C ALA A 52 74.37 32.70 -96.21
N LEU A 53 75.68 32.56 -96.11
CA LEU A 53 76.36 32.04 -94.92
C LEU A 53 76.27 33.01 -93.73
N VAL A 54 76.35 34.33 -93.97
CA VAL A 54 76.11 35.35 -92.93
C VAL A 54 74.66 35.28 -92.44
N LYS A 55 73.68 35.18 -93.36
CA LYS A 55 72.26 35.01 -92.97
C LYS A 55 72.03 33.72 -92.18
N GLU A 56 72.65 32.62 -92.57
CA GLU A 56 72.54 31.33 -91.87
C GLU A 56 73.20 31.37 -90.49
N LYS A 57 74.30 32.10 -90.35
CA LYS A 57 74.92 32.35 -89.04
C LYS A 57 74.00 33.17 -88.14
N ASP A 58 73.40 34.25 -88.65
CA ASP A 58 72.49 35.10 -87.89
C ASP A 58 71.22 34.34 -87.48
N THR A 59 70.67 33.49 -88.36
CA THR A 59 69.51 32.64 -88.02
C THR A 59 69.89 31.57 -87.00
N LEU A 60 71.08 30.97 -87.09
CA LEU A 60 71.59 30.05 -86.08
C LEU A 60 71.75 30.74 -84.72
N GLU A 61 72.31 31.94 -84.67
CA GLU A 61 72.51 32.68 -83.42
C GLU A 61 71.18 33.07 -82.77
N LEU A 62 70.18 33.46 -83.58
CA LEU A 62 68.81 33.71 -83.11
C LEU A 62 68.16 32.42 -82.57
N ALA A 63 68.30 31.30 -83.28
CA ALA A 63 67.81 29.99 -82.83
C ALA A 63 68.48 29.52 -81.52
N PHE A 64 69.79 29.77 -81.35
CA PHE A 64 70.49 29.48 -80.09
C PHE A 64 69.97 30.34 -78.93
N ARG A 65 69.67 31.62 -79.19
CA ARG A 65 69.07 32.51 -78.18
C ARG A 65 67.67 32.04 -77.80
N GLU A 66 66.84 31.67 -78.77
CA GLU A 66 65.50 31.12 -78.52
C GLU A 66 65.55 29.80 -77.78
N LEU A 67 66.43 28.88 -78.15
CA LEU A 67 66.68 27.63 -77.42
C LEU A 67 67.15 27.88 -75.99
N GLY A 68 68.01 28.89 -75.78
CA GLY A 68 68.43 29.32 -74.45
C GLY A 68 67.26 29.82 -73.60
N ASN A 69 66.40 30.67 -74.18
CA ASN A 69 65.20 31.18 -73.52
C ASN A 69 64.19 30.06 -73.20
N LEU A 70 63.93 29.17 -74.16
CA LEU A 70 63.05 28.01 -73.96
C LEU A 70 63.60 27.09 -72.88
N ARG A 71 64.91 26.82 -72.87
CA ARG A 71 65.55 26.02 -71.82
C ARG A 71 65.36 26.66 -70.45
N ALA A 72 65.58 27.97 -70.31
CA ALA A 72 65.38 28.68 -69.05
C ALA A 72 63.91 28.60 -68.58
N GLN A 73 62.95 28.79 -69.50
CA GLN A 73 61.52 28.60 -69.20
C GLN A 73 61.19 27.17 -68.78
N THR A 74 61.71 26.16 -69.48
CA THR A 74 61.54 24.74 -69.13
C THR A 74 62.11 24.46 -67.74
N THR A 75 63.30 24.96 -67.41
CA THR A 75 63.88 24.80 -66.07
C THR A 75 63.00 25.46 -64.99
N GLN A 76 62.47 26.66 -65.25
CA GLN A 76 61.56 27.34 -64.32
C GLN A 76 60.25 26.56 -64.14
N GLN A 77 59.68 26.01 -65.21
CA GLN A 77 58.50 25.16 -65.14
C GLN A 77 58.78 23.87 -64.37
N CYS A 78 59.91 23.20 -64.59
CA CYS A 78 60.31 22.02 -63.82
C CYS A 78 60.41 22.32 -62.32
N LEU A 79 60.96 23.48 -61.94
CA LEU A 79 61.03 23.90 -60.53
C LEU A 79 59.63 24.12 -59.93
N LEU A 80 58.75 24.82 -60.64
CA LEU A 80 57.37 25.04 -60.18
C LEU A 80 56.58 23.73 -60.06
N ILE A 81 56.77 22.80 -61.00
CA ILE A 81 56.17 21.46 -60.96
C ILE A 81 56.67 20.71 -59.72
N SER A 82 57.97 20.73 -59.44
CA SER A 82 58.55 20.10 -58.24
C SER A 82 57.98 20.70 -56.95
N GLN A 83 57.90 22.03 -56.86
CA GLN A 83 57.33 22.72 -55.69
C GLN A 83 55.85 22.42 -55.50
N ASN A 84 55.08 22.35 -56.59
CA ASN A 84 53.67 22.00 -56.54
C ASN A 84 53.46 20.52 -56.18
N SER A 85 54.33 19.63 -56.65
CA SER A 85 54.33 18.22 -56.27
C SER A 85 54.53 18.07 -54.77
N GLU A 86 55.57 18.70 -54.22
CA GLU A 86 55.88 18.67 -52.79
C GLU A 86 54.72 19.21 -51.93
N LYS A 87 54.13 20.36 -52.32
CA LYS A 87 52.95 20.90 -51.65
C LYS A 87 51.75 19.95 -51.73
N SER A 88 51.53 19.32 -52.88
CA SER A 88 50.45 18.34 -53.06
C SER A 88 50.64 17.13 -52.15
N GLU A 89 51.86 16.63 -51.99
CA GLU A 89 52.18 15.52 -51.08
C GLU A 89 51.87 15.85 -49.62
N ILE A 90 52.23 17.06 -49.17
CA ILE A 90 51.91 17.54 -47.82
C ILE A 90 50.39 17.60 -47.61
N ILE A 91 49.65 18.17 -48.58
CA ILE A 91 48.18 18.25 -48.51
C ILE A 91 47.55 16.86 -48.47
N ILE A 92 48.03 15.92 -49.29
CA ILE A 92 47.55 14.53 -49.30
C ILE A 92 47.78 13.88 -47.93
N HIS A 93 48.96 14.05 -47.33
CA HIS A 93 49.25 13.52 -46.01
C HIS A 93 48.32 14.11 -44.93
N ASP A 94 48.10 15.42 -44.93
CA ASP A 94 47.20 16.08 -43.96
C ASP A 94 45.74 15.65 -44.14
N LEU A 95 45.29 15.47 -45.38
CA LEU A 95 43.95 14.93 -45.69
C LEU A 95 43.78 13.49 -45.21
N LEU A 96 44.79 12.62 -45.39
CA LEU A 96 44.77 11.25 -44.87
C LEU A 96 44.69 11.24 -43.34
N LYS A 97 45.48 12.08 -42.66
CA LYS A 97 45.44 12.21 -41.21
C LYS A 97 44.09 12.72 -40.70
N ALA A 98 43.45 13.64 -41.41
CA ALA A 98 42.10 14.11 -41.09
C ALA A 98 41.05 13.01 -41.32
N LEU A 99 41.20 12.22 -42.38
CA LEU A 99 40.31 11.09 -42.68
C LEU A 99 40.35 10.03 -41.57
N ASP A 100 41.53 9.67 -41.07
CA ASP A 100 41.65 8.70 -39.98
C ASP A 100 41.04 9.23 -38.67
N LYS A 101 41.18 10.53 -38.38
CA LYS A 101 40.49 11.16 -37.25
C LYS A 101 38.97 11.11 -37.39
N ASN A 102 38.44 11.37 -38.59
CA ASN A 102 37.00 11.31 -38.84
C ASN A 102 36.46 9.89 -38.61
N LYS A 103 37.19 8.85 -39.04
CA LYS A 103 36.82 7.45 -38.78
C LYS A 103 36.75 7.14 -37.28
N LEU A 104 37.76 7.58 -36.51
CA LEU A 104 37.75 7.42 -35.05
C LEU A 104 36.54 8.12 -34.41
N CYS A 105 36.23 9.36 -34.84
CA CYS A 105 35.05 10.07 -34.36
C CYS A 105 33.74 9.35 -34.72
N GLU A 106 33.63 8.77 -35.93
CA GLU A 106 32.47 8.01 -36.37
C GLU A 106 32.23 6.76 -35.49
N GLU A 107 33.30 6.04 -35.14
CA GLU A 107 33.24 4.90 -34.23
C GLU A 107 32.80 5.33 -32.81
N GLU A 108 33.31 6.45 -32.30
CA GLU A 108 32.90 7.00 -31.00
C GLU A 108 31.44 7.43 -30.99
N ILE A 109 30.96 8.09 -32.04
CA ILE A 109 29.55 8.47 -32.20
C ILE A 109 28.67 7.22 -32.20
N SER A 110 29.06 6.17 -32.92
CA SER A 110 28.30 4.91 -32.96
C SER A 110 28.20 4.26 -31.58
N LYS A 111 29.30 4.21 -30.81
CA LYS A 111 29.30 3.70 -29.43
C LYS A 111 28.42 4.53 -28.50
N LEU A 112 28.41 5.86 -28.66
CA LEU A 112 27.56 6.74 -27.86
C LEU A 112 26.08 6.57 -28.21
N GLN A 113 25.75 6.40 -29.49
CA GLN A 113 24.38 6.13 -29.94
C GLN A 113 23.84 4.83 -29.34
N GLU A 114 24.63 3.76 -29.35
CA GLU A 114 24.26 2.47 -28.73
C GLU A 114 24.00 2.63 -27.23
N LYS A 115 24.88 3.35 -26.51
CA LYS A 115 24.68 3.64 -25.07
C LYS A 115 23.42 4.47 -24.81
N ILE A 116 23.15 5.49 -25.63
CA ILE A 116 21.93 6.30 -25.51
C ILE A 116 20.69 5.44 -25.73
N GLN A 117 20.72 4.56 -26.73
CA GLN A 117 19.60 3.65 -27.01
C GLN A 117 19.34 2.71 -25.83
N LEU A 118 20.39 2.10 -25.26
CA LEU A 118 20.28 1.25 -24.08
C LEU A 118 19.70 2.00 -22.87
N VAL A 119 20.21 3.21 -22.59
CA VAL A 119 19.71 4.03 -21.47
C VAL A 119 18.25 4.43 -21.70
N THR A 120 17.87 4.75 -22.94
CA THR A 120 16.49 5.12 -23.28
C THR A 120 15.53 3.96 -23.06
N GLU A 121 15.93 2.74 -23.46
CA GLU A 121 15.14 1.53 -23.24
C GLU A 121 14.95 1.26 -21.74
N ASN A 122 16.04 1.26 -20.96
CA ASN A 122 15.97 1.05 -19.51
C ASN A 122 15.10 2.11 -18.81
N LEU A 123 15.16 3.37 -19.26
CA LEU A 123 14.31 4.44 -18.73
C LEU A 123 12.83 4.21 -19.06
N ARG A 124 12.52 3.68 -20.26
CA ARG A 124 11.16 3.32 -20.65
C ARG A 124 10.62 2.20 -19.76
N GLU A 125 11.37 1.11 -19.61
CA GLU A 125 10.98 -0.02 -18.74
C GLU A 125 10.76 0.46 -17.30
N THR A 126 11.69 1.26 -16.75
CA THR A 126 11.56 1.83 -15.39
C THR A 126 10.32 2.73 -15.27
N ALA A 127 9.97 3.49 -16.30
CA ALA A 127 8.79 4.35 -16.30
C ALA A 127 7.49 3.52 -16.32
N GLU A 128 7.45 2.44 -17.09
CA GLU A 128 6.34 1.50 -17.12
C GLU A 128 6.16 0.78 -15.78
N GLU A 129 7.25 0.29 -15.18
CA GLU A 129 7.25 -0.29 -13.83
C GLU A 129 6.75 0.69 -12.78
N LYS A 130 7.22 1.94 -12.82
CA LYS A 130 6.75 3.00 -11.91
C LYS A 130 5.27 3.28 -12.09
N SER A 131 4.77 3.31 -13.33
CA SER A 131 3.34 3.49 -13.61
C SER A 131 2.51 2.34 -13.04
N MET A 132 2.96 1.09 -13.22
CA MET A 132 2.29 -0.08 -12.65
C MET A 132 2.29 -0.05 -11.12
N LEU A 133 3.42 0.30 -10.50
CA LEU A 133 3.52 0.43 -9.03
C LEU A 133 2.57 1.51 -8.48
N LEU A 134 2.45 2.65 -9.17
CA LEU A 134 1.52 3.70 -8.78
C LEU A 134 0.06 3.22 -8.86
N ALA A 135 -0.32 2.52 -9.93
CA ALA A 135 -1.66 1.96 -10.08
C ALA A 135 -1.98 0.95 -8.96
N VAL A 136 -1.06 0.01 -8.69
CA VAL A 136 -1.21 -0.97 -7.60
C VAL A 136 -1.27 -0.29 -6.22
N SER A 137 -0.47 0.76 -6.01
CA SER A 137 -0.48 1.52 -4.77
C SER A 137 -1.81 2.26 -4.56
N GLN A 138 -2.37 2.84 -5.62
CA GLN A 138 -3.65 3.54 -5.57
C GLN A 138 -4.81 2.57 -5.31
N GLU A 139 -4.79 1.40 -5.96
CA GLU A 139 -5.77 0.33 -5.71
C GLU A 139 -5.69 -0.16 -4.25
N LYS A 140 -4.50 -0.47 -3.76
CA LYS A 140 -4.31 -0.87 -2.35
C LYS A 140 -4.80 0.19 -1.37
N GLN A 141 -4.52 1.47 -1.65
CA GLN A 141 -5.00 2.58 -0.82
C GLN A 141 -6.54 2.59 -0.77
N SER A 142 -7.21 2.43 -1.91
CA SER A 142 -8.68 2.41 -1.97
C SER A 142 -9.29 1.23 -1.19
N VAL A 143 -8.66 0.05 -1.24
CA VAL A 143 -9.10 -1.15 -0.49
C VAL A 143 -8.91 -0.94 1.01
N VAL A 144 -7.80 -0.35 1.44
CA VAL A 144 -7.54 -0.02 2.85
C VAL A 144 -8.57 0.97 3.35
N GLU A 145 -8.85 2.04 2.62
CA GLU A 145 -9.86 3.05 2.99
C GLU A 145 -11.27 2.47 3.08
N ALA A 146 -11.65 1.60 2.14
CA ALA A 146 -12.95 0.91 2.19
C ALA A 146 -13.05 0.04 3.45
N ARG A 147 -12.01 -0.74 3.76
CA ARG A 147 -11.97 -1.58 4.95
C ARG A 147 -12.00 -0.78 6.26
N GLU A 148 -11.30 0.36 6.31
CA GLU A 148 -11.34 1.26 7.46
C GLU A 148 -12.73 1.86 7.67
N ARG A 149 -13.45 2.18 6.59
CA ARG A 149 -14.83 2.67 6.65
C ARG A 149 -15.77 1.61 7.21
N GLU A 150 -15.68 0.38 6.71
CA GLU A 150 -16.48 -0.75 7.23
C GLU A 150 -16.18 -1.01 8.72
N HIS A 151 -14.91 -1.01 9.12
CA HIS A 151 -14.54 -1.17 10.53
C HIS A 151 -15.09 -0.04 11.40
N ARG A 152 -15.11 1.20 10.90
CA ARG A 152 -15.70 2.34 11.62
C ARG A 152 -17.20 2.15 11.83
N GLU A 153 -17.93 1.74 10.79
CA GLU A 153 -19.38 1.46 10.89
C GLU A 153 -19.69 0.32 11.87
N LEU A 154 -18.86 -0.73 11.88
CA LEU A 154 -18.95 -1.82 12.86
C LEU A 154 -18.70 -1.31 14.29
N LEU A 155 -17.66 -0.49 14.50
CA LEU A 155 -17.36 0.09 15.80
C LEU A 155 -18.49 1.00 16.30
N ASP A 156 -19.05 1.84 15.44
CA ASP A 156 -20.19 2.70 15.79
C ASP A 156 -21.42 1.86 16.18
N SER A 157 -21.69 0.78 15.44
CA SER A 157 -22.77 -0.17 15.75
C SER A 157 -22.56 -0.86 17.10
N ILE A 158 -21.33 -1.29 17.39
CA ILE A 158 -20.96 -1.89 18.68
C ILE A 158 -21.15 -0.88 19.82
N VAL A 159 -20.73 0.37 19.63
CA VAL A 159 -20.89 1.43 20.64
C VAL A 159 -22.38 1.68 20.94
N VAL A 160 -23.24 1.74 19.92
CA VAL A 160 -24.69 1.86 20.11
C VAL A 160 -25.26 0.67 20.88
N LEU A 161 -24.85 -0.55 20.53
CA LEU A 161 -25.32 -1.77 21.20
C LEU A 161 -24.88 -1.82 22.68
N VAL A 162 -23.61 -1.53 22.95
CA VAL A 162 -23.06 -1.50 24.33
C VAL A 162 -23.76 -0.44 25.17
N ASN A 163 -24.00 0.75 24.61
CA ASN A 163 -24.73 1.81 25.32
C ASN A 163 -26.19 1.41 25.60
N GLY A 164 -26.86 0.77 24.64
CA GLY A 164 -28.22 0.26 24.82
C GLY A 164 -28.31 -0.83 25.90
N LEU A 165 -27.34 -1.76 25.90
CA LEU A 165 -27.23 -2.80 26.91
C LEU A 165 -26.95 -2.21 28.30
N SER A 166 -26.02 -1.26 28.41
CA SER A 166 -25.69 -0.60 29.66
C SER A 166 -26.91 0.07 30.29
N ARG A 167 -27.69 0.83 29.51
CA ARG A 167 -28.95 1.43 29.98
C ARG A 167 -29.95 0.37 30.46
N SER A 168 -30.12 -0.70 29.68
CA SER A 168 -31.05 -1.79 30.03
C SER A 168 -30.67 -2.49 31.34
N VAL A 169 -29.36 -2.67 31.59
CA VAL A 169 -28.83 -3.25 32.84
C VAL A 169 -29.10 -2.31 34.00
N THR A 170 -28.78 -1.02 33.89
CA THR A 170 -29.05 -0.03 34.95
C THR A 170 -30.54 0.06 35.28
N ASP A 171 -31.41 0.05 34.27
CA ASP A 171 -32.86 0.03 34.45
C ASP A 171 -33.32 -1.25 35.17
N PHE A 172 -32.78 -2.40 34.79
CA PHE A 172 -33.06 -3.67 35.45
C PHE A 172 -32.61 -3.67 36.92
N GLU A 173 -31.38 -3.24 37.19
CA GLU A 173 -30.85 -3.10 38.55
C GLU A 173 -31.76 -2.24 39.42
N SER A 174 -32.17 -1.06 38.92
CA SER A 174 -33.07 -0.16 39.66
C SER A 174 -34.41 -0.80 40.02
N ARG A 175 -35.02 -1.55 39.07
CA ARG A 175 -36.27 -2.29 39.30
C ARG A 175 -36.07 -3.42 40.31
N ALA A 176 -35.00 -4.19 40.15
CA ALA A 176 -34.67 -5.29 41.04
C ALA A 176 -34.45 -4.78 42.48
N THR A 177 -33.67 -3.71 42.66
CA THR A 177 -33.47 -3.09 43.98
C THR A 177 -34.78 -2.63 44.61
N LYS A 178 -35.68 -1.99 43.83
CA LYS A 178 -36.98 -1.55 44.33
C LYS A 178 -37.87 -2.71 44.77
N GLU A 179 -37.93 -3.78 43.98
CA GLU A 179 -38.73 -4.97 44.31
C GLU A 179 -38.18 -5.74 45.50
N ILE A 180 -36.85 -5.87 45.60
CA ILE A 180 -36.19 -6.45 46.77
C ILE A 180 -36.53 -5.64 48.02
N LYS A 181 -36.37 -4.31 47.97
CA LYS A 181 -36.70 -3.42 49.10
C LYS A 181 -38.17 -3.54 49.52
N ARG A 182 -39.09 -3.59 48.55
CA ARG A 182 -40.53 -3.79 48.81
C ARG A 182 -40.78 -5.13 49.50
N SER A 183 -40.13 -6.19 49.02
CA SER A 183 -40.27 -7.54 49.57
C SER A 183 -39.72 -7.64 50.98
N SER A 184 -38.55 -7.05 51.25
CA SER A 184 -37.95 -6.96 52.59
C SER A 184 -38.88 -6.27 53.59
N LEU A 185 -39.44 -5.10 53.24
CA LEU A 185 -40.38 -4.37 54.11
C LEU A 185 -41.65 -5.20 54.40
N ARG A 186 -42.18 -5.92 53.41
CA ARG A 186 -43.32 -6.82 53.61
C ARG A 186 -42.96 -7.97 54.55
N LEU A 187 -41.78 -8.54 54.41
CA LEU A 187 -41.31 -9.64 55.25
C LEU A 187 -41.09 -9.19 56.70
N GLU A 188 -40.51 -8.01 56.90
CA GLU A 188 -40.37 -7.40 58.23
C GLU A 188 -41.74 -7.17 58.90
N ASN A 189 -42.71 -6.63 58.15
CA ASN A 189 -44.08 -6.45 58.66
C ASN A 189 -44.71 -7.81 59.05
N LEU A 190 -44.64 -8.82 58.19
CA LEU A 190 -45.14 -10.17 58.50
C LEU A 190 -44.43 -10.79 59.71
N SER A 191 -43.12 -10.58 59.85
CA SER A 191 -42.35 -11.03 61.01
C SER A 191 -42.88 -10.38 62.30
N SER A 192 -43.14 -9.06 62.27
CA SER A 192 -43.71 -8.34 63.42
C SER A 192 -45.10 -8.84 63.80
N GLN A 193 -45.96 -9.08 62.80
CA GLN A 193 -47.31 -9.63 63.00
C GLN A 193 -47.26 -11.04 63.57
N SER A 194 -46.38 -11.89 63.05
CA SER A 194 -46.14 -13.23 63.59
C SER A 194 -45.68 -13.17 65.05
N GLY A 195 -44.78 -12.24 65.39
CA GLY A 195 -44.35 -12.02 66.77
C GLY A 195 -45.51 -11.66 67.70
N SER A 196 -46.39 -10.74 67.29
CA SER A 196 -47.60 -10.39 68.04
C SER A 196 -48.56 -11.59 68.18
N LEU A 197 -48.76 -12.36 67.12
CA LEU A 197 -49.64 -13.52 67.13
C LEU A 197 -49.12 -14.61 68.10
N ILE A 198 -47.80 -14.85 68.12
CA ILE A 198 -47.16 -15.77 69.07
C ILE A 198 -47.41 -15.32 70.51
N GLN A 199 -47.29 -14.01 70.80
CA GLN A 199 -47.58 -13.48 72.14
C GLN A 199 -49.05 -13.69 72.53
N ASN A 200 -49.99 -13.37 71.62
CA ASN A 200 -51.43 -13.56 71.85
C ASN A 200 -51.76 -15.04 72.08
N ALA A 201 -51.20 -15.95 71.28
CA ALA A 201 -51.34 -17.39 71.47
C ALA A 201 -50.81 -17.83 72.85
N GLY A 202 -49.69 -17.26 73.30
CA GLY A 202 -49.15 -17.48 74.64
C GLY A 202 -50.10 -17.04 75.76
N ILE A 203 -50.73 -15.86 75.62
CA ILE A 203 -51.73 -15.35 76.57
C ILE A 203 -52.96 -16.27 76.61
N LEU A 204 -53.51 -16.61 75.44
CA LEU A 204 -54.67 -17.51 75.33
C LEU A 204 -54.38 -18.88 75.96
N LYS A 205 -53.19 -19.43 75.72
CA LYS A 205 -52.78 -20.71 76.33
C LYS A 205 -52.75 -20.64 77.86
N ARG A 206 -52.24 -19.54 78.44
CA ARG A 206 -52.24 -19.32 79.90
C ARG A 206 -53.66 -19.16 80.44
N MET A 207 -54.50 -18.38 79.78
CA MET A 207 -55.90 -18.20 80.17
C MET A 207 -56.67 -19.52 80.11
N GLY A 208 -56.47 -20.31 79.06
CA GLY A 208 -57.06 -21.65 78.93
C GLY A 208 -56.65 -22.57 80.08
N PHE A 209 -55.38 -22.55 80.49
CA PHE A 209 -54.91 -23.30 81.66
C PHE A 209 -55.60 -22.86 82.96
N LEU A 210 -55.71 -21.54 83.19
CA LEU A 210 -56.37 -21.00 84.39
C LEU A 210 -57.86 -21.36 84.44
N TYR A 211 -58.58 -21.24 83.33
CA TYR A 211 -59.99 -21.63 83.26
C TYR A 211 -60.18 -23.13 83.50
N LYS A 212 -59.33 -23.96 82.90
CA LYS A 212 -59.33 -25.42 83.13
C LYS A 212 -59.15 -25.74 84.62
N GLN A 213 -58.12 -25.18 85.24
CA GLN A 213 -57.84 -25.40 86.67
C GLN A 213 -59.00 -24.98 87.57
N LYS A 214 -59.62 -23.83 87.29
CA LYS A 214 -60.76 -23.32 88.05
C LYS A 214 -62.02 -24.17 87.89
N LEU A 215 -62.22 -24.73 86.69
CA LEU A 215 -63.32 -25.66 86.44
C LEU A 215 -63.09 -26.97 87.20
N GLU A 216 -61.89 -27.54 87.10
CA GLU A 216 -61.51 -28.76 87.81
C GLU A 216 -61.68 -28.62 89.34
N SER A 217 -61.28 -27.48 89.92
CA SER A 217 -61.47 -27.24 91.35
C SER A 217 -62.96 -27.18 91.72
N ARG A 218 -63.79 -26.46 90.96
CA ARG A 218 -65.23 -26.39 91.19
C ARG A 218 -65.91 -27.74 91.06
N CYS A 219 -65.55 -28.53 90.06
CA CYS A 219 -66.08 -29.88 89.90
C CYS A 219 -65.72 -30.76 91.12
N SER A 220 -64.49 -30.67 91.62
CA SER A 220 -64.08 -31.38 92.83
C SER A 220 -64.87 -30.92 94.06
N ASP A 221 -65.08 -29.62 94.23
CA ASP A 221 -65.84 -29.07 95.36
C ASP A 221 -67.31 -29.50 95.30
N LEU A 222 -67.92 -29.47 94.12
CA LEU A 222 -69.30 -29.94 93.91
C LEU A 222 -69.43 -31.44 94.18
N GLN A 223 -68.49 -32.25 93.71
CA GLN A 223 -68.49 -33.69 93.96
C GLN A 223 -68.37 -34.01 95.46
N LYS A 224 -67.58 -33.22 96.21
CA LYS A 224 -67.50 -33.37 97.68
C LYS A 224 -68.83 -32.99 98.35
N ALA A 225 -69.45 -31.89 97.92
CA ALA A 225 -70.73 -31.45 98.45
C ALA A 225 -71.85 -32.46 98.16
N GLU A 226 -71.88 -33.03 96.95
CA GLU A 226 -72.79 -34.11 96.57
C GLU A 226 -72.60 -35.33 97.49
N ALA A 227 -71.36 -35.79 97.67
CA ALA A 227 -71.07 -36.90 98.57
C ALA A 227 -71.46 -36.64 100.03
N GLU A 228 -71.32 -35.39 100.52
CA GLU A 228 -71.76 -35.02 101.87
C GLU A 228 -73.29 -34.99 101.99
N VAL A 229 -74.00 -34.49 100.97
CA VAL A 229 -75.48 -34.53 100.92
C VAL A 229 -75.99 -35.95 100.87
N ASP A 230 -75.35 -36.84 100.10
CA ASP A 230 -75.71 -38.26 100.05
C ASP A 230 -75.53 -38.92 101.43
N LEU A 231 -74.38 -38.69 102.09
CA LEU A 231 -74.12 -39.21 103.44
C LEU A 231 -75.14 -38.72 104.48
N LEU A 232 -75.48 -37.43 104.45
CA LEU A 232 -76.50 -36.86 105.34
C LEU A 232 -77.89 -37.40 105.01
N GLY A 233 -78.19 -37.63 103.73
CA GLY A 233 -79.42 -38.28 103.29
C GLY A 233 -79.55 -39.69 103.87
N ASP A 234 -78.49 -40.49 103.78
CA ASP A 234 -78.43 -41.83 104.39
C ASP A 234 -78.60 -41.76 105.91
N GLU A 235 -78.00 -40.79 106.59
CA GLU A 235 -78.15 -40.61 108.03
C GLU A 235 -79.59 -40.21 108.43
N VAL A 236 -80.20 -39.28 107.69
CA VAL A 236 -81.60 -38.87 107.91
C VAL A 236 -82.55 -40.05 107.68
N GLU A 237 -82.34 -40.83 106.61
CA GLU A 237 -83.15 -42.01 106.32
C GLU A 237 -83.03 -43.06 107.44
N ASN A 238 -81.81 -43.30 107.94
CA ASN A 238 -81.58 -44.19 109.08
C ASN A 238 -82.28 -43.70 110.35
N LEU A 239 -82.25 -42.39 110.64
CA LEU A 239 -82.93 -41.78 111.77
C LEU A 239 -84.46 -41.87 111.64
N LEU A 240 -85.01 -41.63 110.44
CA LEU A 240 -86.44 -41.80 110.16
C LEU A 240 -86.88 -43.25 110.37
N SER A 241 -86.12 -44.22 109.85
CA SER A 241 -86.38 -45.65 110.07
C SER A 241 -86.35 -46.03 111.55
N LEU A 242 -85.41 -45.46 112.33
CA LEU A 242 -85.34 -45.67 113.77
C LEU A 242 -86.56 -45.06 114.49
N LEU A 243 -86.94 -43.83 114.14
CA LEU A 243 -88.09 -43.15 114.71
C LEU A 243 -89.40 -43.90 114.41
N GLU A 244 -89.54 -44.44 113.20
CA GLU A 244 -90.67 -45.30 112.83
C GLU A 244 -90.75 -46.55 113.70
N LYS A 245 -89.63 -47.25 113.91
CA LYS A 245 -89.56 -48.41 114.80
C LYS A 245 -89.96 -48.07 116.24
N ILE A 246 -89.52 -46.91 116.75
CA ILE A 246 -89.91 -46.41 118.08
C ILE A 246 -91.41 -46.09 118.11
N TYR A 247 -91.94 -45.42 117.09
CA TYR A 247 -93.36 -45.11 116.98
C TYR A 247 -94.20 -46.40 117.00
N ILE A 248 -93.85 -47.41 116.19
CA ILE A 248 -94.55 -48.70 116.16
C ILE A 248 -94.54 -49.36 117.55
N ALA A 249 -93.39 -49.35 118.23
CA ALA A 249 -93.26 -49.92 119.57
C ALA A 249 -94.13 -49.17 120.61
N LEU A 250 -94.13 -47.84 120.59
CA LEU A 250 -94.94 -47.04 121.51
C LEU A 250 -96.43 -47.12 121.20
N ASP A 251 -96.83 -47.16 119.93
CA ASP A 251 -98.22 -47.33 119.49
C ASP A 251 -98.77 -48.68 119.95
N HIS A 252 -97.94 -49.73 119.96
CA HIS A 252 -98.30 -51.02 120.57
C HIS A 252 -98.68 -50.90 122.06
N TYR A 253 -98.03 -50.01 122.82
CA TYR A 253 -98.34 -49.73 124.24
C TYR A 253 -99.36 -48.60 124.45
N SER A 254 -99.93 -48.05 123.37
CA SER A 254 -100.90 -46.95 123.39
C SER A 254 -102.04 -47.11 124.42
N PRO A 255 -102.63 -48.31 124.66
CA PRO A 255 -103.67 -48.48 125.68
C PRO A 255 -103.25 -48.02 127.09
N ILE A 256 -101.98 -48.25 127.45
CA ILE A 256 -101.43 -47.88 128.76
C ILE A 256 -101.00 -46.41 128.76
N LEU A 257 -100.43 -45.93 127.65
CA LEU A 257 -99.91 -44.58 127.52
C LEU A 257 -101.00 -43.49 127.40
N LYS A 258 -102.25 -43.86 127.09
CA LYS A 258 -103.41 -42.95 127.06
C LYS A 258 -103.64 -42.16 128.36
N HIS A 259 -103.13 -42.65 129.48
CA HIS A 259 -103.22 -41.95 130.78
C HIS A 259 -102.16 -40.85 130.96
N TYR A 260 -101.24 -40.69 130.01
CA TYR A 260 -100.20 -39.67 129.99
C TYR A 260 -100.39 -38.76 128.77
N PRO A 261 -101.12 -37.63 128.90
CA PRO A 261 -101.52 -36.79 127.77
C PRO A 261 -100.35 -36.31 126.91
N GLY A 262 -99.23 -35.91 127.55
CA GLY A 262 -98.04 -35.43 126.83
C GLY A 262 -97.41 -36.50 125.91
N ILE A 263 -97.42 -37.77 126.31
CA ILE A 263 -96.88 -38.87 125.48
C ILE A 263 -97.77 -39.09 124.25
N THR A 264 -99.09 -38.99 124.44
CA THR A 264 -100.07 -39.16 123.35
C THR A 264 -99.97 -38.03 122.31
N GLU A 265 -99.69 -36.81 122.75
CA GLU A 265 -99.45 -35.67 121.84
C GLU A 265 -98.17 -35.83 121.02
N ILE A 266 -97.08 -36.29 121.66
CA ILE A 266 -95.82 -36.58 120.97
C ILE A 266 -96.00 -37.69 119.93
N LEU A 267 -96.76 -38.76 120.23
CA LEU A 267 -97.02 -39.83 119.26
C LEU A 267 -97.77 -39.33 118.02
N LYS A 268 -98.71 -38.41 118.19
CA LYS A 268 -99.41 -37.77 117.06
C LYS A 268 -98.48 -36.90 116.22
N LEU A 269 -97.53 -36.19 116.86
CA LEU A 269 -96.51 -35.38 116.16
C LEU A 269 -95.55 -36.27 115.38
N VAL A 270 -95.00 -37.32 116.01
CA VAL A 270 -94.11 -38.28 115.34
C VAL A 270 -94.79 -38.93 114.14
N LYS A 271 -96.04 -39.36 114.28
CA LYS A 271 -96.82 -39.91 113.17
C LYS A 271 -96.96 -38.93 112.00
N ARG A 272 -97.17 -37.64 112.30
CA ARG A 272 -97.29 -36.59 111.27
C ARG A 272 -95.98 -36.40 110.50
N GLU A 273 -94.87 -36.33 111.22
CA GLU A 273 -93.54 -36.18 110.61
C GLU A 273 -93.14 -37.40 109.78
N LEU A 274 -93.41 -38.63 110.25
CA LEU A 274 -93.15 -39.86 109.49
C LEU A 274 -93.98 -39.95 108.20
N ASN A 275 -95.18 -39.38 108.19
CA ASN A 275 -96.04 -39.32 107.01
C ASN A 275 -95.65 -38.20 106.03
N GLY A 276 -94.64 -37.38 106.36
CA GLY A 276 -94.24 -36.23 105.54
C GLY A 276 -95.27 -35.10 105.49
N GLU A 277 -96.19 -35.05 106.45
CA GLU A 277 -97.25 -34.03 106.52
C GLU A 277 -96.67 -32.70 107.04
N SER A 278 -96.09 -31.91 106.14
CA SER A 278 -95.57 -30.58 106.49
C SER A 278 -96.64 -29.65 107.08
N MET A 279 -96.28 -28.87 108.11
CA MET A 279 -97.11 -27.75 108.56
C MET A 279 -97.25 -26.74 107.42
N LYS A 280 -98.48 -26.54 106.92
CA LYS A 280 -98.79 -25.31 106.18
C LYS A 280 -98.51 -24.12 107.12
N PRO A 281 -97.67 -23.16 106.71
CA PRO A 281 -97.42 -21.98 107.52
C PRO A 281 -98.72 -21.15 107.60
N VAL A 282 -99.03 -20.67 108.81
CA VAL A 282 -100.03 -19.63 109.04
C VAL A 282 -99.44 -18.29 108.63
#